data_AF-A0A969V5N0-F1
#
_entry.id   AF-A0A969V5N0-F1
#
_cell.length_a   1.000
_cell.length_b   1.000
_cell.length_c   1.000
_cell.angle_alpha   90.00
_cell.angle_beta   90.00
_cell.angle_gamma   90.00
#
_symmetry.space_group_name_H-M   'P 1'
#
loop_
_entity.id
_entity.type
_entity.pdbx_description
1 polymer ?
#
loop_
_entity_poly.entity_id
_entity_poly.type
_entity_poly.pdbx_seq_one_letter_code
_entity_poly.pdbx_strand_id
1 'polypeptide(L)'
;MIIHHLAVDGVSWRILLSDLKRIYQQLITQKPIEIGAKTTAFIDWAEKLNNYAQSEMIKQELNYWLKQPWSKITSLPIDYLDGVSLERGGTFI
;
A
#
# COMPACT_ATOMS: atom_id res chain seq x y z
N MET A 1 -3.26 6.41 -15.95
CA MET A 1 -2.10 6.66 -15.07
C MET A 1 -1.58 5.31 -14.63
N ILE A 2 -0.28 5.05 -14.75
CA ILE A 2 0.35 3.81 -14.29
C ILE A 2 1.40 4.22 -13.27
N ILE A 3 1.26 3.70 -12.04
CA ILE A 3 2.23 3.89 -10.97
C ILE A 3 2.45 2.52 -10.34
N HIS A 4 3.70 2.20 -10.02
CA HIS A 4 4.06 0.95 -9.38
C HIS A 4 3.44 0.85 -7.97
N HIS A 5 2.84 -0.29 -7.61
CA HIS A 5 2.14 -0.48 -6.32
C HIS A 5 3.04 -0.23 -5.09
N LEU A 6 4.36 -0.38 -5.19
CA LEU A 6 5.27 -0.03 -4.09
C LEU A 6 5.25 1.46 -3.71
N ALA A 7 4.78 2.34 -4.60
CA ALA A 7 4.70 3.76 -4.35
C ALA A 7 3.27 4.23 -3.98
N VAL A 8 2.26 3.37 -4.16
CA VAL A 8 0.85 3.76 -4.01
C VAL A 8 -0.04 2.63 -3.47
N ASP A 9 -0.92 3.00 -2.57
CA ASP A 9 -2.00 2.15 -2.06
C ASP A 9 -3.39 2.71 -2.44
N GLY A 10 -4.45 2.04 -2.00
CA GLY A 10 -5.83 2.47 -2.27
C GLY A 10 -6.16 3.88 -1.74
N VAL A 11 -5.54 4.31 -0.63
CA VAL A 11 -5.74 5.65 -0.06
C VAL A 11 -5.02 6.70 -0.91
N SER A 12 -3.80 6.38 -1.36
CA SER A 12 -2.96 7.22 -2.20
C SER A 12 -3.65 7.58 -3.52
N TRP A 13 -4.31 6.61 -4.17
CA TRP A 13 -5.06 6.86 -5.39
C TRP A 13 -6.19 7.88 -5.23
N ARG A 14 -6.91 7.85 -4.10
CA ARG A 14 -7.97 8.83 -3.83
C ARG A 14 -7.43 10.26 -3.73
N ILE A 15 -6.28 10.42 -3.07
CA ILE A 15 -5.61 11.73 -2.94
C ILE A 15 -5.11 12.19 -4.31
N LEU A 16 -4.38 11.34 -5.04
CA LEU A 16 -3.82 11.66 -6.36
C LEU A 16 -4.90 12.07 -7.38
N LEU A 17 -6.01 11.32 -7.44
CA LEU A 17 -7.11 11.63 -8.37
C LEU A 17 -7.85 12.92 -7.97
N SER A 18 -8.01 13.16 -6.67
CA SER A 18 -8.59 14.40 -6.16
C SER A 18 -7.73 15.62 -6.51
N ASP A 19 -6.42 15.53 -6.29
CA ASP A 19 -5.48 16.61 -6.59
C ASP A 19 -5.35 16.84 -8.09
N LEU A 20 -5.29 15.77 -8.89
CA LEU A 20 -5.28 15.88 -10.36
C LEU A 20 -6.53 16.61 -10.87
N LYS A 21 -7.72 16.25 -10.37
CA LYS A 21 -8.97 16.92 -10.71
C LYS A 21 -8.93 18.40 -10.32
N ARG A 22 -8.45 18.72 -9.11
CA ARG A 22 -8.36 20.10 -8.61
C ARG A 22 -7.41 20.94 -9.47
N ILE A 23 -6.21 20.43 -9.75
CA ILE A 23 -5.22 21.10 -10.59
C ILE A 23 -5.80 21.33 -11.99
N TYR A 24 -6.41 20.30 -12.59
CA TYR A 24 -7.03 20.42 -13.91
C TYR A 24 -8.10 21.53 -13.94
N GLN A 25 -8.97 21.59 -12.93
CA GLN A 25 -9.98 22.65 -12.80
C GLN A 25 -9.39 24.04 -12.62
N GLN A 26 -8.31 24.17 -11.83
CA GLN A 26 -7.61 25.44 -11.65
C GLN A 26 -6.99 25.92 -12.96
N LEU A 27 -6.37 25.02 -13.73
CA LEU A 27 -5.78 25.33 -15.03
C LEU A 27 -6.81 25.83 -16.05
N ILE A 28 -7.94 25.13 -16.21
CA ILE A 28 -8.97 25.54 -17.18
C ILE A 28 -9.68 26.84 -16.78
N THR A 29 -9.68 27.16 -15.49
CA THR A 29 -10.27 28.42 -14.97
C THR A 29 -9.24 29.53 -14.78
N GLN A 30 -7.99 29.34 -15.23
CA GLN A 30 -6.88 30.29 -15.11
C GLN A 30 -6.63 30.75 -13.66
N LYS A 31 -6.93 29.89 -12.69
CA LYS A 31 -6.66 30.13 -11.27
C LYS A 31 -5.25 29.66 -10.92
N PRO A 32 -4.60 30.27 -9.92
CA PRO A 32 -3.33 29.76 -9.41
C PRO A 32 -3.48 28.31 -8.94
N ILE A 33 -2.45 27.50 -9.20
CA ILE A 33 -2.40 26.12 -8.72
C ILE A 33 -2.21 26.16 -7.22
N GLU A 34 -3.18 25.62 -6.50
CA GLU A 34 -3.15 25.50 -5.06
C GLU A 34 -3.61 24.08 -4.73
N ILE A 35 -2.67 23.26 -4.31
CA ILE A 35 -2.91 21.98 -3.66
C ILE A 35 -2.56 22.18 -2.19
N GLY A 36 -3.38 21.66 -1.28
CA GLY A 36 -3.29 21.97 0.15
C GLY A 36 -1.91 21.63 0.76
N ALA A 37 -1.77 21.90 2.06
CA ALA A 37 -0.50 21.64 2.74
C ALA A 37 -0.04 20.18 2.56
N LYS A 38 1.26 19.99 2.35
CA LYS A 38 1.86 18.65 2.33
C LYS A 38 1.61 17.96 3.68
N THR A 39 1.21 16.70 3.61
CA THR A 39 1.16 15.82 4.77
C THR A 39 2.56 15.34 5.15
N THR A 40 2.65 14.44 6.13
CA THR A 40 3.90 13.76 6.50
C THR A 40 4.56 13.12 5.28
N ALA A 41 5.85 13.38 5.09
CA ALA A 41 6.59 12.73 4.02
C ALA A 41 6.73 11.24 4.32
N PHE A 42 6.76 10.41 3.28
CA PHE A 42 6.89 8.96 3.45
C PHE A 42 8.15 8.56 4.23
N ILE A 43 9.27 9.27 4.02
CA ILE A 43 10.53 9.04 4.74
C ILE A 43 10.35 9.27 6.25
N ASP A 44 9.75 10.39 6.64
CA ASP A 44 9.49 10.71 8.04
C ASP A 44 8.58 9.64 8.70
N TRP A 45 7.61 9.12 7.95
CA TRP A 45 6.76 8.05 8.41
C TRP A 45 7.52 6.72 8.56
N ALA A 46 8.37 6.37 7.59
CA ALA A 46 9.17 5.16 7.62
C ALA A 46 10.17 5.16 8.80
N GLU A 47 10.80 6.29 9.08
CA GLU A 47 11.68 6.46 10.24
C GLU A 47 10.90 6.29 11.56
N LYS A 48 9.72 6.91 11.67
CA LYS A 48 8.85 6.75 12.84
C LYS A 48 8.40 5.30 13.02
N LEU A 49 8.07 4.61 11.93
CA LEU A 49 7.68 3.20 11.98
C LEU A 49 8.84 2.33 12.46
N ASN A 50 10.06 2.56 11.97
CA ASN A 50 11.25 1.84 12.43
C ASN A 50 11.49 2.05 13.94
N ASN A 51 11.37 3.28 14.42
CA ASN A 51 11.51 3.58 15.85
C ASN A 51 10.39 2.93 16.67
N TYR A 52 9.16 2.95 16.17
CA TYR A 52 8.02 2.31 16.82
C TYR A 52 8.17 0.79 16.92
N ALA A 53 8.72 0.14 15.88
CA ALA A 53 8.98 -1.29 15.86
C ALA A 53 9.98 -1.73 16.96
N GLN A 54 10.82 -0.82 17.45
CA GLN A 54 11.77 -1.08 18.54
C GLN A 54 11.21 -0.78 19.93
N SER A 55 10.02 -0.18 20.01
CA SER A 55 9.42 0.24 21.27
C SER A 55 8.93 -0.93 22.13
N GLU A 56 8.88 -0.72 23.45
CA GLU A 56 8.26 -1.70 24.36
C GLU A 56 6.74 -1.85 24.13
N MET A 57 6.09 -0.84 23.55
CA MET A 57 4.66 -0.85 23.27
C MET A 57 4.29 -1.97 22.29
N ILE A 58 5.00 -2.07 21.16
CA ILE A 58 4.71 -3.11 20.17
C ILE A 58 5.07 -4.51 20.68
N LYS A 59 6.08 -4.63 21.57
CA LYS A 59 6.45 -5.91 22.19
C LYS A 59 5.33 -6.49 23.06
N GLN A 60 4.48 -5.65 23.63
CA GLN A 60 3.31 -6.12 24.40
C GLN A 60 2.30 -6.86 23.52
N GLU A 61 2.24 -6.55 22.21
CA GLU A 61 1.37 -7.24 21.26
C GLU A 61 1.91 -8.60 20.84
N LEU A 62 3.20 -8.90 21.07
CA LEU A 62 3.83 -10.15 20.62
C LEU A 62 3.07 -11.39 21.12
N ASN A 63 2.70 -11.39 22.40
CA ASN A 63 1.97 -12.49 23.00
C ASN A 63 0.58 -12.69 22.38
N TYR A 64 -0.07 -11.61 21.95
CA TYR A 64 -1.35 -11.69 21.24
C TYR A 64 -1.16 -12.37 19.88
N TRP A 65 -0.18 -11.92 19.09
CA TRP A 65 0.09 -12.47 17.75
C TRP A 65 0.54 -13.94 17.80
N LEU A 66 1.35 -14.33 18.79
CA LEU A 66 1.78 -15.73 18.94
C LEU A 66 0.65 -16.69 19.35
N LYS A 67 -0.34 -16.21 20.10
CA LYS A 67 -1.46 -17.02 20.59
C LYS A 67 -2.60 -17.16 19.58
N GLN A 68 -2.51 -16.53 18.41
CA GLN A 68 -3.53 -16.71 17.38
C GLN A 68 -3.58 -18.19 16.95
N PRO A 69 -4.75 -18.73 16.64
CA PRO A 69 -4.91 -20.13 16.26
C PRO A 69 -4.50 -20.34 14.80
N TRP A 70 -3.24 -20.02 14.45
CA TRP A 70 -2.70 -20.12 13.10
C TRP A 70 -2.88 -21.52 12.49
N SER A 71 -2.88 -22.56 13.32
CA SER A 71 -3.12 -23.95 12.92
C SER A 71 -4.57 -24.27 12.52
N LYS A 72 -5.53 -23.42 12.87
CA LYS A 72 -6.95 -23.57 12.50
C LYS A 72 -7.31 -22.78 11.25
N ILE A 73 -6.38 -22.00 10.72
CA ILE A 73 -6.61 -21.19 9.51
C ILE A 73 -6.51 -22.12 8.31
N THR A 74 -7.55 -22.11 7.47
CA THR A 74 -7.52 -22.78 6.17
C THR A 74 -6.37 -22.22 5.36
N SER A 75 -5.43 -23.08 4.95
CA SER A 75 -4.36 -22.69 4.04
C SER A 75 -4.97 -22.06 2.80
N LEU A 76 -4.45 -20.90 2.39
CA LEU A 76 -4.83 -20.32 1.12
C LEU A 76 -4.60 -21.36 0.01
N PRO A 77 -5.51 -21.48 -0.97
CA PRO A 77 -5.31 -22.36 -2.10
C PRO A 77 -3.96 -22.07 -2.73
N ILE A 78 -3.10 -23.07 -2.77
CA ILE A 78 -1.86 -23.04 -3.55
C ILE A 78 -2.24 -23.35 -4.99
N ASP A 79 -1.89 -22.45 -5.91
CA ASP A 79 -2.22 -22.59 -7.34
C ASP A 79 -1.68 -23.91 -7.93
N TYR A 80 -0.61 -24.47 -7.33
CA TYR A 80 -0.03 -25.77 -7.71
C TYR A 80 0.44 -26.56 -6.48
N LEU A 81 0.07 -27.85 -6.41
CA LEU A 81 0.46 -28.78 -5.34
C LEU A 81 1.95 -29.19 -5.37
N ASP A 82 2.62 -29.05 -6.53
CA ASP A 82 3.96 -29.61 -6.79
C ASP A 82 5.08 -28.57 -7.03
N GLY A 83 4.83 -27.28 -6.79
CA GLY A 83 5.90 -26.27 -6.83
C GLY A 83 6.55 -25.99 -8.19
N VAL A 84 5.98 -26.49 -9.30
CA VAL A 84 6.44 -26.15 -10.66
C VAL A 84 5.48 -25.14 -11.28
N SER A 85 5.92 -23.87 -11.34
CA SER A 85 5.23 -22.84 -12.13
C SER A 85 5.29 -23.21 -13.61
N LEU A 86 4.15 -23.59 -14.19
CA LEU A 86 4.01 -23.69 -15.64
C LEU A 86 3.69 -22.31 -16.21
N GLU A 87 4.70 -21.43 -16.23
CA GLU A 87 4.76 -20.37 -17.25
C GLU A 87 5.08 -21.05 -18.59
N ARG A 88 4.11 -21.79 -19.15
CA ARG A 88 4.11 -22.14 -20.57
C ARG A 88 3.26 -21.11 -21.27
N GLY A 89 3.96 -20.20 -21.97
CA GLY A 89 3.35 -19.22 -22.85
C GLY A 89 2.34 -19.87 -23.80
N GLY A 90 1.24 -19.16 -24.04
CA GLY A 90 0.19 -19.62 -24.93
C GLY A 90 -1.01 -18.69 -24.94
N THR A 91 -0.88 -17.62 -25.73
CA THR A 91 -1.91 -17.05 -26.61
C THR A 91 -3.37 -17.37 -26.30
N PHE A 92 -4.13 -16.34 -25.93
CA PHE A 92 -5.53 -16.24 -26.33
C PHE A 92 -5.79 -14.82 -26.87
N ILE A 93 -5.98 -14.79 -28.20
CA ILE A 93 -6.88 -13.94 -29.00
C ILE A 93 -7.49 -12.69 -28.35
#